data_AF-A0A9P7NRP2-F1
#
_entry.id   AF-A0A9P7NRP2-F1
#
_cell.length_a   1.000
_cell.length_b   1.000
_cell.length_c   1.000
_cell.angle_alpha   90.00
_cell.angle_beta   90.00
_cell.angle_gamma   90.00
#
_symmetry.space_group_name_H-M   'P 1'
#
loop_
_entity.id
_entity.type
_entity.pdbx_description
1 polymer ?
#
loop_
_entity_poly.entity_id
_entity_poly.type
_entity_poly.pdbx_seq_one_letter_code
_entity_poly.pdbx_strand_id
1 'polypeptide(L)'
;MKTTSTSCSCGNSTAQALALGCKYDSLAAAWLPPHCRDDDLTAEFDRSGPGKDGQWTYWRDLARTQEISLDELATMGDDRAFRFYMTGQWHVVHCIFYWRKEHRARFNGKMVEPRSDTEGHIKHCGKVLMDPEHLTIAGVEFNTDR
;
A
#
# COMPACT_ATOMS: atom_id res chain seq x y z
N MET A 1 -24.59 1.09 17.66
CA MET A 1 -24.62 -0.04 16.70
C MET A 1 -23.21 -0.28 16.21
N LYS A 2 -22.60 -1.44 16.50
CA LYS A 2 -21.37 -1.85 15.80
C LYS A 2 -21.79 -2.26 14.40
N THR A 3 -21.53 -1.41 13.41
CA THR A 3 -21.61 -1.78 12.00
C THR A 3 -20.69 -2.99 11.80
N THR A 4 -21.20 -4.06 11.20
CA THR A 4 -20.37 -5.16 10.71
C THR A 4 -19.43 -4.57 9.67
N SER A 5 -18.16 -4.36 10.06
CA SER A 5 -17.14 -3.85 9.15
C SER A 5 -17.02 -4.82 7.97
N THR A 6 -17.17 -4.31 6.75
CA THR A 6 -16.91 -5.10 5.55
C THR A 6 -15.42 -5.44 5.53
N SER A 7 -15.09 -6.72 5.32
CA SER A 7 -13.71 -7.21 5.32
C SER A 7 -12.91 -6.63 4.16
N CYS A 8 -11.68 -6.18 4.41
CA CYS A 8 -10.68 -5.80 3.41
C CYS A 8 -9.72 -6.95 3.06
N SER A 9 -9.99 -8.19 3.52
CA SER A 9 -9.18 -9.35 3.20
C SER A 9 -9.44 -9.88 1.78
N CYS A 10 -8.36 -10.25 1.10
CA CYS A 10 -8.32 -10.79 -0.25
C CYS A 10 -7.79 -12.23 -0.27
N GLY A 11 -8.02 -12.97 0.81
CA GLY A 11 -7.61 -14.37 0.93
C GLY A 11 -6.13 -14.51 1.26
N ASN A 12 -5.47 -15.52 0.68
CA ASN A 12 -4.12 -15.92 1.08
C ASN A 12 -3.12 -16.11 -0.06
N SER A 13 -3.52 -15.87 -1.29
CA SER A 13 -2.67 -15.95 -2.48
C SER A 13 -3.18 -15.01 -3.57
N THR A 14 -2.34 -14.73 -4.56
CA THR A 14 -2.69 -13.94 -5.76
C THR A 14 -3.90 -14.55 -6.47
N ALA A 15 -3.93 -15.87 -6.60
CA ALA A 15 -5.06 -16.58 -7.22
C ALA A 15 -6.38 -16.39 -6.46
N GLN A 16 -6.35 -16.43 -5.12
CA GLN A 16 -7.55 -16.18 -4.32
C GLN A 16 -7.97 -14.71 -4.37
N ALA A 17 -7.02 -13.78 -4.34
CA ALA A 17 -7.30 -12.35 -4.44
C ALA A 17 -8.02 -12.02 -5.75
N LEU A 18 -7.53 -12.57 -6.87
CA LEU A 18 -8.19 -12.43 -8.18
C LEU A 18 -9.58 -13.05 -8.19
N ALA A 19 -9.76 -14.25 -7.61
CA ALA A 19 -11.07 -14.91 -7.52
C ALA A 19 -12.09 -14.12 -6.67
N LEU A 20 -11.60 -13.33 -5.70
CA LEU A 20 -12.40 -12.45 -4.86
C LEU A 20 -12.64 -11.06 -5.49
N GLY A 21 -12.14 -10.81 -6.71
CA GLY A 21 -12.27 -9.52 -7.39
C GLY A 21 -11.40 -8.42 -6.78
N CYS A 22 -10.36 -8.79 -6.02
CA CYS A 22 -9.39 -7.84 -5.51
C CYS A 22 -8.41 -7.39 -6.58
N LYS A 23 -7.78 -6.25 -6.34
CA LYS A 23 -6.69 -5.71 -7.17
C LYS A 23 -5.55 -5.24 -6.28
N TYR A 24 -4.32 -5.42 -6.75
CA TYR A 24 -3.14 -4.88 -6.08
C TYR A 24 -3.20 -3.34 -6.05
N ASP A 25 -3.02 -2.79 -4.87
CA ASP A 25 -2.97 -1.37 -4.58
C ASP A 25 -1.54 -1.02 -4.11
N SER A 26 -0.82 -0.26 -4.95
CA SER A 26 0.58 0.12 -4.75
C SER A 26 0.76 1.10 -3.59
N LEU A 27 -0.24 1.94 -3.32
CA LEU A 27 -0.24 2.85 -2.18
C LEU A 27 -0.28 2.03 -0.88
N ALA A 28 -1.13 1.00 -0.81
CA ALA A 28 -1.26 0.12 0.35
C ALA A 28 -0.25 -1.03 0.42
N ALA A 29 0.50 -1.28 -0.66
CA ALA A 29 1.32 -2.48 -0.84
C ALA A 29 0.53 -3.78 -0.54
N ALA A 30 -0.74 -3.83 -0.94
CA ALA A 30 -1.66 -4.91 -0.58
C ALA A 30 -2.65 -5.19 -1.70
N TRP A 31 -3.18 -6.42 -1.74
CA TRP A 31 -4.38 -6.73 -2.50
C TRP A 31 -5.59 -6.29 -1.72
N LEU A 32 -6.41 -5.41 -2.32
CA LEU A 32 -7.59 -4.84 -1.67
C LEU A 32 -8.85 -5.07 -2.51
N PRO A 33 -10.01 -5.28 -1.85
CA PRO A 33 -11.29 -5.34 -2.54
C PRO A 33 -11.77 -3.92 -2.93
N PRO A 34 -12.76 -3.81 -3.83
CA PRO A 34 -13.21 -2.51 -4.36
C PRO A 34 -13.68 -1.50 -3.31
N HIS A 35 -14.18 -1.93 -2.16
CA HIS A 35 -14.65 -1.02 -1.09
C HIS A 35 -13.52 -0.47 -0.20
N CYS A 36 -12.31 -1.05 -0.24
CA CYS A 36 -11.13 -0.56 0.50
C CYS A 36 -10.10 0.16 -0.40
N ARG A 37 -10.43 0.34 -1.69
CA ARG A 37 -9.54 0.90 -2.70
C ARG A 37 -10.06 2.24 -3.23
N ASP A 38 -9.17 3.24 -3.27
CA ASP A 38 -9.40 4.54 -3.90
C ASP A 38 -8.52 4.62 -5.15
N ASP A 39 -9.02 4.05 -6.25
CA ASP A 39 -8.29 3.87 -7.51
C ASP A 39 -7.68 5.16 -8.05
N ASP A 40 -8.41 6.28 -7.95
CA ASP A 40 -7.96 7.57 -8.44
C ASP A 40 -6.78 8.09 -7.62
N LEU A 41 -6.84 7.93 -6.29
CA LEU A 41 -5.78 8.33 -5.38
C LEU A 41 -4.52 7.46 -5.56
N THR A 42 -4.68 6.15 -5.73
CA THR A 42 -3.57 5.23 -6.00
C THR A 42 -2.94 5.52 -7.35
N ALA A 43 -3.73 5.80 -8.39
CA ALA A 43 -3.19 6.17 -9.69
C ALA A 43 -2.42 7.51 -9.65
N GLU A 44 -2.86 8.47 -8.84
CA GLU A 44 -2.11 9.71 -8.59
C GLU A 44 -0.81 9.43 -7.83
N PHE A 45 -0.84 8.55 -6.83
CA PHE A 45 0.34 8.11 -6.12
C PHE A 45 1.37 7.49 -7.08
N ASP A 46 0.95 6.61 -7.97
CA ASP A 46 1.79 5.93 -8.97
C ASP A 46 2.50 6.88 -9.94
N ARG A 47 2.04 8.14 -10.04
CA ARG A 47 2.64 9.20 -10.87
C ARG A 47 3.37 10.28 -10.06
N SER A 48 3.58 10.05 -8.76
CA SER A 48 4.20 11.01 -7.85
C SER A 48 5.67 10.71 -7.52
N GLY A 49 6.24 9.68 -8.16
CA GLY A 49 7.63 9.27 -8.01
C GLY A 49 8.62 10.10 -8.83
N PRO A 50 9.92 9.96 -8.54
CA PRO A 50 10.98 10.71 -9.23
C PRO A 50 11.35 10.12 -10.60
N GLY A 51 10.83 8.94 -10.95
CA GLY A 51 11.13 8.26 -12.21
C GLY A 51 10.44 8.90 -13.42
N LYS A 52 10.71 8.32 -14.59
CA LYS A 52 10.05 8.72 -15.84
C LYS A 52 8.53 8.64 -15.68
N ASP A 53 7.82 9.66 -16.17
CA ASP A 53 6.35 9.77 -16.09
C ASP A 53 5.79 9.68 -14.66
N GLY A 54 6.62 9.98 -13.65
CA GLY A 54 6.22 9.96 -12.25
C GLY A 54 6.29 8.58 -11.59
N GLN A 55 6.93 7.59 -12.21
CA GLN A 55 6.97 6.23 -11.66
C GLN A 55 7.83 6.11 -10.39
N TRP A 56 7.42 5.21 -9.51
CA TRP A 56 8.23 4.72 -8.39
C TRP A 56 9.13 3.57 -8.81
N THR A 57 10.28 3.45 -8.15
CA THR A 57 11.19 2.31 -8.29
C THR A 57 11.14 1.46 -7.03
N TYR A 58 11.12 0.14 -7.20
CA TYR A 58 11.10 -0.86 -6.14
C TYR A 58 12.29 -1.80 -6.32
N TRP A 59 12.88 -2.29 -5.24
CA TRP A 59 14.06 -3.16 -5.29
C TRP A 59 13.87 -4.46 -4.50
N ARG A 60 14.50 -5.54 -4.97
CA ARG A 60 14.56 -6.84 -4.27
C ARG A 60 15.52 -6.83 -3.09
N ASP A 61 16.52 -5.97 -3.16
CA ASP A 61 17.66 -5.97 -2.26
C ASP A 61 17.88 -4.60 -1.62
N LEU A 62 18.44 -4.63 -0.41
CA LEU A 62 18.78 -3.44 0.35
C LEU A 62 19.79 -2.53 -0.38
N ALA A 63 20.68 -3.11 -1.18
CA ALA A 63 21.69 -2.37 -1.94
C ALA A 63 21.10 -1.66 -3.17
N ARG A 64 19.79 -1.83 -3.45
CA ARG A 64 19.05 -1.21 -4.57
C ARG A 64 19.68 -1.52 -5.93
N THR A 65 20.10 -2.76 -6.12
CA THR A 65 20.77 -3.21 -7.35
C THR A 65 19.84 -3.99 -8.28
N GLN A 66 18.74 -4.54 -7.78
CA GLN A 66 17.79 -5.35 -8.53
C GLN A 66 16.39 -4.74 -8.47
N GLU A 67 16.04 -4.01 -9.54
CA GLU A 67 14.72 -3.40 -9.68
C GLU A 67 13.61 -4.44 -9.90
N ILE A 68 12.38 -4.08 -9.52
CA ILE A 68 11.16 -4.89 -9.69
C ILE A 68 10.10 -4.01 -10.34
N SER A 69 9.42 -4.54 -11.36
CA SER A 69 8.23 -3.88 -11.90
C SER A 69 7.04 -4.00 -10.95
N LEU A 70 6.07 -3.10 -11.06
CA LEU A 70 4.88 -3.14 -10.20
C LEU A 70 4.05 -4.42 -10.42
N ASP A 71 3.96 -4.88 -11.68
CA ASP A 71 3.25 -6.12 -12.03
C ASP A 71 3.92 -7.35 -11.41
N GLU A 72 5.26 -7.39 -11.45
CA GLU A 72 6.01 -8.46 -10.81
C GLU A 72 5.85 -8.39 -9.29
N LEU A 73 5.96 -7.20 -8.70
CA LEU A 73 5.81 -6.98 -7.27
C LEU A 73 4.45 -7.48 -6.75
N ALA A 74 3.37 -7.21 -7.48
CA ALA A 74 2.01 -7.63 -7.11
C ALA A 74 1.90 -9.16 -6.90
N THR A 75 2.66 -9.95 -7.65
CA THR A 75 2.68 -11.43 -7.56
C THR A 75 3.59 -11.96 -6.45
N MET A 76 4.50 -11.15 -5.91
CA MET A 76 5.45 -11.60 -4.89
C MET A 76 4.79 -11.88 -3.54
N GLY A 77 3.52 -11.50 -3.34
CA GLY A 77 2.77 -11.78 -2.11
C GLY A 77 2.62 -13.28 -1.81
N ASP A 78 2.68 -14.14 -2.84
CA ASP A 78 2.62 -15.59 -2.67
C ASP A 78 3.83 -16.14 -1.89
N ASP A 79 4.97 -15.44 -1.94
CA ASP A 79 6.08 -15.64 -1.00
C ASP A 79 5.95 -14.67 0.18
N ARG A 80 5.41 -15.15 1.30
CA ARG A 80 5.19 -14.32 2.50
C ARG A 80 6.48 -13.84 3.17
N ALA A 81 7.62 -14.47 2.88
CA ALA A 81 8.92 -14.05 3.38
C ALA A 81 9.52 -12.94 2.51
N PHE A 82 9.04 -12.80 1.26
CA PHE A 82 9.55 -11.79 0.34
C PHE A 82 9.36 -10.38 0.90
N ARG A 83 10.43 -9.59 0.80
CA ARG A 83 10.43 -8.17 1.14
C ARG A 83 10.99 -7.38 -0.02
N PHE A 84 10.44 -6.19 -0.22
CA PHE A 84 10.92 -5.24 -1.20
C PHE A 84 11.23 -3.91 -0.52
N TYR A 85 12.08 -3.13 -1.19
CA TYR A 85 12.65 -1.90 -0.67
C TYR A 85 12.24 -0.71 -1.52
N MET A 86 12.10 0.45 -0.88
CA MET A 86 11.75 1.73 -1.51
C MET A 86 12.66 2.86 -0.99
N THR A 87 12.50 4.04 -1.58
CA THR A 87 13.19 5.25 -1.12
C THR A 87 12.49 5.87 0.10
N GLY A 88 13.20 6.68 0.89
CA GLY A 88 12.57 7.48 1.94
C GLY A 88 11.54 8.48 1.40
N GLN A 89 11.78 9.02 0.19
CA GLN A 89 10.81 9.87 -0.52
C GLN A 89 9.48 9.13 -0.77
N TRP A 90 9.53 7.87 -1.21
CA TRP A 90 8.33 7.04 -1.37
C TRP A 90 7.54 6.97 -0.07
N HIS A 91 8.22 6.76 1.06
CA HIS A 91 7.59 6.62 2.37
C HIS A 91 6.93 7.91 2.85
N VAL A 92 7.61 9.04 2.69
CA VAL A 92 7.06 10.38 2.98
C VAL A 92 5.79 10.64 2.16
N VAL A 93 5.84 10.36 0.86
CA VAL A 93 4.68 10.57 -0.03
C VAL A 93 3.56 9.59 0.30
N HIS A 94 3.87 8.33 0.59
CA HIS A 94 2.90 7.33 1.07
C HIS A 94 2.15 7.83 2.32
N CYS A 95 2.86 8.40 3.31
CA CYS A 95 2.24 8.96 4.52
C CYS A 95 1.25 10.09 4.19
N ILE A 96 1.63 11.01 3.29
CA ILE A 96 0.75 12.11 2.85
C ILE A 96 -0.47 11.56 2.10
N PHE A 97 -0.28 10.57 1.25
CA PHE A 97 -1.37 9.96 0.48
C PHE A 97 -2.31 9.12 1.37
N TYR A 98 -1.82 8.46 2.41
CA TYR A 98 -2.69 7.80 3.38
C TYR A 98 -3.54 8.79 4.16
N TRP A 99 -2.98 9.93 4.56
CA TRP A 99 -3.79 10.99 5.17
C TRP A 99 -4.90 11.49 4.22
N ARG A 100 -4.59 11.61 2.91
CA ARG A 100 -5.60 11.92 1.89
C ARG A 100 -6.64 10.79 1.76
N LYS A 101 -6.25 9.52 1.82
CA LYS A 101 -7.14 8.35 1.79
C LYS A 101 -8.12 8.38 2.96
N GLU A 102 -7.63 8.63 4.17
CA GLU A 102 -8.44 8.79 5.39
C GLU A 102 -9.43 9.95 5.28
N HIS A 103 -9.00 11.08 4.71
CA HIS A 103 -9.90 12.20 4.47
C HIS A 103 -10.98 11.85 3.45
N ARG A 104 -10.60 11.24 2.31
CA ARG A 104 -11.50 10.88 1.21
C ARG A 104 -12.52 9.80 1.58
N ALA A 105 -12.14 8.84 2.41
CA ALA A 105 -13.02 7.78 2.92
C ALA A 105 -14.29 8.33 3.61
N ARG A 106 -14.26 9.57 4.10
CA ARG A 106 -15.42 10.22 4.73
C ARG A 106 -16.55 10.56 3.76
N PHE A 107 -16.28 10.61 2.46
CA PHE A 107 -17.24 11.09 1.46
C PHE A 107 -17.26 10.32 0.13
N ASN A 108 -16.30 9.43 -0.14
CA ASN A 108 -16.25 8.66 -1.40
C ASN A 108 -16.87 7.25 -1.31
N GLY A 109 -17.44 6.87 -0.16
CA GLY A 109 -18.04 5.55 0.07
C GLY A 109 -17.01 4.40 0.14
N LYS A 110 -15.72 4.72 0.24
CA LYS A 110 -14.64 3.76 0.50
C LYS A 110 -14.30 3.76 1.98
N MET A 111 -13.62 2.71 2.43
CA MET A 111 -13.00 2.66 3.74
C MET A 111 -11.48 2.56 3.64
N VAL A 112 -10.80 3.00 4.68
CA VAL A 112 -9.39 2.66 4.90
C VAL A 112 -9.34 1.28 5.52
N GLU A 113 -8.43 0.43 5.06
CA GLU A 113 -8.31 -0.92 5.58
C GLU A 113 -7.86 -0.92 7.06
N PRO A 114 -8.40 -1.82 7.92
CA PRO A 114 -8.16 -1.81 9.36
C PRO A 114 -6.68 -1.75 9.77
N ARG A 115 -5.81 -2.44 9.02
CA ARG A 115 -4.35 -2.39 9.19
C ARG A 115 -3.79 -0.96 9.26
N SER A 116 -4.34 -0.06 8.45
CA SER A 116 -3.84 1.30 8.27
C SER A 116 -4.74 2.34 8.94
N ASP A 117 -6.00 2.00 9.24
CA ASP A 117 -6.96 2.86 9.96
C ASP A 117 -6.73 2.81 11.48
N THR A 118 -5.51 3.16 11.91
CA THR A 118 -5.13 3.15 13.33
C THR A 118 -4.34 4.40 13.69
N GLU A 119 -4.48 4.85 14.94
CA GLU A 119 -3.64 5.92 15.48
C GLU A 119 -2.14 5.53 15.46
N GLY A 120 -1.83 4.23 15.56
CA GLY A 120 -0.48 3.71 15.42
C GLY A 120 0.14 4.03 14.05
N HIS A 121 -0.64 3.87 12.98
CA HIS A 121 -0.20 4.21 11.63
C HIS A 121 0.01 5.72 11.45
N ILE A 122 -0.86 6.56 12.01
CA ILE A 122 -0.70 8.03 11.99
C ILE A 122 0.57 8.44 12.75
N LYS A 123 0.82 7.87 13.94
CA LYS A 123 2.04 8.15 14.72
C LYS A 123 3.32 7.70 13.99
N HIS A 124 3.26 6.58 13.28
CA HIS A 124 4.34 6.13 12.39
C HIS A 124 4.59 7.13 11.27
N CYS A 125 3.53 7.56 10.57
CA CYS A 125 3.63 8.58 9.52
C CYS A 125 4.26 9.88 10.03
N GLY A 126 3.87 10.35 11.22
CA GLY A 126 4.47 11.53 11.85
C GLY A 126 5.97 11.41 12.08
N LYS A 127 6.47 10.22 12.45
CA LYS A 127 7.92 9.98 12.60
C LYS A 127 8.64 10.02 11.26
N VAL A 128 8.06 9.39 10.23
CA VAL A 128 8.62 9.38 8.87
C VAL A 128 8.75 10.80 8.30
N LEU A 129 7.75 11.66 8.53
CA LEU A 129 7.77 13.05 8.06
C LEU A 129 8.83 13.90 8.76
N MET A 130 9.13 13.60 10.03
CA MET A 130 10.13 14.32 10.82
C MET A 130 11.56 13.81 10.60
N ASP A 131 11.71 12.54 10.20
CA ASP A 131 13.00 11.91 9.93
C ASP A 131 12.92 10.97 8.70
N PRO A 132 13.06 11.52 7.48
CA PRO A 132 12.77 10.81 6.24
C PRO A 132 13.90 9.88 5.76
N GLU A 133 15.06 9.84 6.42
CA GLU A 133 16.23 9.05 5.96
C GLU A 133 16.16 7.55 6.28
N HIS A 134 14.98 7.04 6.63
CA HIS A 134 14.81 5.65 7.02
C HIS A 134 14.75 4.69 5.83
N LEU A 135 15.41 3.54 6.02
CA LEU A 135 15.20 2.37 5.19
C LEU A 135 13.70 2.05 5.13
N THR A 136 13.16 1.97 3.92
CA THR A 136 11.75 1.64 3.70
C THR A 136 11.66 0.23 3.12
N ILE A 137 10.97 -0.64 3.83
CA ILE A 137 10.81 -2.07 3.51
C ILE A 137 9.35 -2.47 3.71
N ALA A 138 8.82 -3.29 2.82
CA ALA A 138 7.46 -3.83 2.92
C ALA A 138 7.39 -5.26 2.36
N GLY A 139 6.25 -5.91 2.59
CA GLY A 139 5.84 -7.14 1.92
C GLY A 139 4.45 -6.94 1.32
N VAL A 140 4.10 -7.72 0.30
CA VAL A 140 2.76 -7.67 -0.31
C VAL A 140 1.78 -8.47 0.54
N GLU A 141 0.64 -7.85 0.84
CA GLU A 141 -0.27 -8.37 1.85
C GLU A 141 -1.65 -8.67 1.27
N PHE A 142 -2.22 -9.80 1.68
CA PHE A 142 -3.57 -10.20 1.27
C PHE A 142 -4.61 -9.97 2.37
N ASN A 143 -4.18 -9.91 3.63
CA ASN A 143 -5.09 -9.71 4.77
C ASN A 143 -4.75 -8.41 5.48
N THR A 144 -5.64 -7.43 5.35
CA THR A 144 -5.51 -6.11 5.97
C THR A 144 -6.57 -5.85 7.05
N ASP A 145 -7.22 -6.89 7.56
CA ASP A 145 -8.26 -6.79 8.61
C ASP A 145 -7.70 -6.77 10.05
N ARG A 146 -6.37 -6.68 10.21
CA ARG A 146 -5.66 -6.81 11.48
C ARG A 146 -5.36 -5.49 12.16
#